data_AF-A0A2J6QTY1-F1
#
_entry.id   AF-A0A2J6QTY1-F1
#
_cell.length_a   1.000
_cell.length_b   1.000
_cell.length_c   1.000
_cell.angle_alpha   90.00
_cell.angle_beta   90.00
_cell.angle_gamma   90.00
#
_symmetry.space_group_name_H-M   'P 1'
#
loop_
_entity.id
_entity.type
_entity.pdbx_description
1 polymer ?
#
loop_
_entity_poly.entity_id
_entity_poly.type
_entity_poly.pdbx_seq_one_letter_code
_entity_poly.pdbx_strand_id
1 'polypeptide(L)' 'MASSQSRIQEDGDGNVGGGNNSNCTGCKDCFNCSNCDDCEKCRNCSNCQNCVGCTNCSNCSGLKNRHNVSNEHEPFDELK' A
#
# COMPACT_ATOMS: atom_id res chain seq x y z
N MET A 1 -25.14 -6.51 22.75
CA MET A 1 -24.66 -5.38 21.95
C MET A 1 -23.14 -5.35 22.05
N ALA A 2 -22.45 -5.95 21.10
CA ALA A 2 -21.01 -5.77 20.92
C ALA A 2 -20.74 -6.17 19.48
N SER A 3 -20.75 -5.17 18.60
CA SER A 3 -20.54 -5.34 17.18
C SER A 3 -19.21 -6.04 16.93
N SER A 4 -19.25 -7.02 16.04
CA SER A 4 -18.13 -7.71 15.43
C SER A 4 -17.18 -6.73 14.76
N GLN A 5 -16.32 -6.09 15.54
CA GLN A 5 -15.17 -5.35 15.04
C GLN A 5 -14.01 -6.31 15.08
N SER A 6 -13.72 -6.90 13.92
CA SER A 6 -12.42 -7.49 13.63
C SER A 6 -11.36 -6.52 14.15
N ARG A 7 -10.59 -6.94 15.15
CA ARG A 7 -9.50 -6.15 15.73
C ARG A 7 -8.52 -5.78 14.62
N ILE A 8 -8.67 -4.59 14.06
CA ILE A 8 -7.54 -3.87 13.50
C ILE A 8 -6.87 -3.33 14.76
N GLN A 9 -5.74 -3.91 15.14
CA GLN A 9 -4.98 -3.46 16.30
C GLN A 9 -4.56 -2.00 16.07
N GLU A 10 -5.26 -1.08 16.74
CA GLU A 10 -4.85 0.30 16.94
C GLU A 10 -3.75 0.33 18.02
N ASP A 11 -2.62 -0.33 17.75
CA ASP A 11 -1.44 -0.23 18.60
C ASP A 11 -0.73 1.08 18.23
N GLY A 12 -1.02 2.14 19.00
CA GLY A 12 -0.16 3.22 19.50
C GLY A 12 0.89 3.95 18.64
N ASP A 13 1.37 3.39 17.53
CA ASP A 13 2.53 3.86 16.76
C ASP A 13 2.28 3.80 15.25
N GLY A 14 1.07 4.14 14.79
CA GLY A 14 0.80 4.61 13.41
C GLY A 14 1.19 3.73 12.21
N ASN A 15 1.63 2.48 12.41
CA ASN A 15 2.11 1.61 11.35
C ASN A 15 1.44 0.23 11.47
N VAL A 16 0.21 0.14 10.95
CA VAL A 16 -0.58 -1.09 10.97
C VAL A 16 -0.11 -1.99 9.82
N GLY A 17 0.78 -2.93 10.14
CA GLY A 17 1.01 -4.14 9.35
C GLY A 17 -0.24 -5.03 9.41
N GLY A 18 -1.28 -4.63 8.69
CA GLY A 18 -2.57 -5.31 8.62
C GLY A 18 -3.07 -5.31 7.19
N GLY A 19 -3.81 -6.35 6.83
CA GLY A 19 -4.32 -6.50 5.47
C GLY A 19 -5.75 -6.06 5.31
N ASN A 20 -6.08 -5.64 4.09
CA ASN A 20 -7.33 -4.99 3.71
C ASN A 20 -7.48 -3.54 4.23
N ASN A 21 -6.38 -2.80 4.32
CA ASN A 21 -6.47 -1.38 4.67
C ASN A 21 -6.74 -0.51 3.43
N SER A 22 -7.48 0.58 3.60
CA SER A 22 -7.73 1.57 2.54
C SER A 22 -7.34 2.98 3.02
N ASN A 23 -6.81 3.82 2.14
CA ASN A 23 -6.34 5.18 2.48
C ASN A 23 -5.22 5.18 3.53
N CYS A 24 -4.25 4.28 3.34
CA CYS A 24 -3.10 4.13 4.21
C CYS A 24 -1.94 5.01 3.78
N THR A 25 -1.25 5.64 4.73
CA THR A 25 -0.04 6.42 4.45
C THR A 25 1.12 5.91 5.29
N GLY A 26 2.30 5.73 4.69
CA GLY A 26 3.51 5.36 5.42
C GLY A 26 3.48 3.94 6.01
N CYS A 27 2.59 3.09 5.52
CA CYS A 27 2.38 1.76 6.09
C CYS A 27 3.44 0.76 5.59
N LYS A 28 3.86 -0.16 6.45
CA LYS A 28 4.90 -1.14 6.17
C LYS A 28 4.36 -2.55 6.23
N ASP A 29 4.80 -3.38 5.30
CA ASP A 29 4.48 -4.82 5.23
C ASP A 29 2.96 -5.10 5.16
N CYS A 30 2.18 -4.21 4.55
CA CYS A 30 0.73 -4.39 4.42
C CYS A 30 0.35 -5.33 3.28
N PHE A 31 -0.85 -5.89 3.32
CA PHE A 31 -1.36 -6.79 2.29
C PHE A 31 -2.78 -6.45 1.85
N ASN A 32 -3.13 -6.67 0.57
CA ASN A 32 -4.48 -6.38 0.04
C ASN A 32 -4.96 -4.94 0.31
N CYS A 33 -4.05 -3.96 0.32
CA CYS A 33 -4.44 -2.57 0.62
C CYS A 33 -4.82 -1.80 -0.63
N SER A 34 -5.61 -0.74 -0.48
CA SER A 34 -6.04 0.08 -1.61
C SER A 34 -5.91 1.58 -1.33
N ASN A 35 -5.60 2.38 -2.36
CA ASN A 35 -5.42 3.83 -2.23
C ASN A 35 -4.39 4.16 -1.13
N CYS A 36 -3.16 3.69 -1.27
CA CYS A 36 -2.14 3.89 -0.23
C CYS A 36 -0.97 4.72 -0.73
N ASP A 37 -0.40 5.54 0.13
CA ASP A 37 0.66 6.48 -0.21
C ASP A 37 1.91 6.20 0.64
N ASP A 38 3.10 6.32 0.04
CA ASP A 38 4.39 6.19 0.73
C ASP A 38 4.54 4.89 1.54
N CYS A 39 3.93 3.79 1.09
CA CYS A 39 4.00 2.52 1.78
C CYS A 39 5.24 1.70 1.39
N GLU A 40 5.72 0.85 2.29
CA GLU A 40 6.91 0.04 2.08
C GLU A 40 6.58 -1.47 2.16
N LYS A 41 7.14 -2.26 1.23
CA LYS A 41 7.07 -3.73 1.22
C LYS A 41 5.64 -4.30 1.18
N CYS A 42 4.70 -3.56 0.63
CA CYS A 42 3.31 -4.01 0.58
C CYS A 42 3.06 -5.08 -0.49
N ARG A 43 2.04 -5.92 -0.30
CA ARG A 43 1.71 -7.03 -1.21
C ARG A 43 0.25 -7.00 -1.64
N ASN A 44 -0.04 -7.33 -2.89
CA ASN A 44 -1.41 -7.37 -3.43
C ASN A 44 -2.16 -6.03 -3.30
N CYS A 45 -1.47 -4.90 -3.38
CA CYS A 45 -2.11 -3.60 -3.19
C CYS A 45 -2.56 -2.96 -4.49
N SER A 46 -3.58 -2.11 -4.44
CA SER A 46 -4.10 -1.41 -5.62
C SER A 46 -4.22 0.10 -5.43
N ASN A 47 -4.11 0.86 -6.53
CA ASN A 47 -4.21 2.33 -6.49
C ASN A 47 -3.20 3.01 -5.54
N CYS A 48 -2.02 2.42 -5.35
CA CYS A 48 -1.01 2.96 -4.45
C CYS A 48 -0.09 3.97 -5.15
N GLN A 49 0.44 4.94 -4.42
CA GLN A 49 1.32 5.99 -4.92
C GLN A 49 2.63 6.02 -4.13
N ASN A 50 3.76 6.29 -4.80
CA ASN A 50 5.08 6.49 -4.17
C ASN A 50 5.55 5.34 -3.26
N CYS A 51 5.02 4.13 -3.44
CA CYS A 51 5.35 3.01 -2.57
C CYS A 51 6.68 2.35 -2.97
N VAL A 52 7.37 1.72 -2.01
CA VAL A 52 8.71 1.15 -2.22
C VAL A 52 8.73 -0.33 -1.86
N GLY A 53 9.30 -1.18 -2.72
CA GLY A 53 9.45 -2.60 -2.41
C GLY A 53 8.15 -3.41 -2.55
N CYS A 54 7.11 -2.87 -3.19
CA CYS A 54 5.83 -3.54 -3.27
C CYS A 54 5.81 -4.67 -4.28
N THR A 55 5.03 -5.71 -3.99
CA THR A 55 4.90 -6.91 -4.83
C THR A 55 3.43 -7.18 -5.18
N ASN A 56 3.16 -7.59 -6.42
CA ASN A 56 1.81 -7.92 -6.87
C ASN A 56 0.83 -6.73 -6.79
N CYS A 57 1.31 -5.53 -7.14
CA CYS A 57 0.50 -4.32 -7.09
C CYS A 57 -0.22 -4.04 -8.41
N SER A 58 -1.37 -3.35 -8.34
CA SER A 58 -2.17 -3.03 -9.52
C SER A 58 -2.69 -1.59 -9.56
N ASN A 59 -2.66 -0.94 -10.72
CA ASN A 59 -3.11 0.45 -10.87
C ASN A 59 -2.36 1.45 -9.98
N CYS A 60 -1.08 1.21 -9.74
CA CYS A 60 -0.28 2.01 -8.84
C CYS A 60 0.68 2.93 -9.63
N SER A 61 1.11 4.02 -9.00
CA SER A 61 2.03 4.99 -9.60
C SER A 61 3.21 5.30 -8.70
N GLY A 62 4.33 5.68 -9.31
CA GLY A 62 5.52 6.14 -8.59
C GLY A 62 6.18 5.08 -7.73
N LEU A 63 5.91 3.81 -8.05
CA LEU A 63 6.44 2.69 -7.30
C LEU A 63 7.93 2.49 -7.57
N LYS A 64 8.71 2.34 -6.49
CA LYS A 64 10.16 2.06 -6.55
C LYS A 64 10.44 0.63 -6.12
N ASN A 65 11.42 -0.03 -6.74
CA ASN A 65 11.87 -1.38 -6.37
C ASN A 65 10.73 -2.42 -6.29
N ARG A 66 9.84 -2.43 -7.29
CA ARG A 66 8.60 -3.22 -7.28
C ARG A 66 8.70 -4.50 -8.09
N HIS A 67 7.88 -5.49 -7.74
CA HIS A 67 7.85 -6.80 -8.40
C HIS A 67 6.42 -7.23 -8.77
N ASN A 68 6.26 -7.89 -9.92
CA ASN A 68 4.98 -8.45 -10.38
C ASN A 68 3.82 -7.44 -10.41
N VAL A 69 4.05 -6.28 -11.00
CA VAL A 69 3.07 -5.18 -11.03
C VAL A 69 2.21 -5.19 -12.30
N SER A 70 1.00 -4.64 -12.23
CA SER A 70 0.05 -4.57 -13.36
C SER A 70 -0.64 -3.21 -13.44
N ASN A 71 -0.95 -2.70 -14.64
CA ASN A 71 -1.64 -1.42 -14.85
C ASN A 71 -0.95 -0.21 -14.19
N GLU A 72 0.36 -0.14 -14.26
CA GLU A 72 1.10 0.89 -13.56
C GLU A 72 1.07 2.22 -14.30
N HIS A 73 0.86 3.31 -13.57
CA HIS A 73 1.04 4.66 -14.08
C HIS A 73 2.42 5.14 -13.65
N GLU A 74 3.42 5.01 -14.52
CA GLU A 74 4.71 5.67 -14.23
C GLU A 74 4.46 7.18 -14.11
N PRO A 75 4.88 7.84 -13.01
CA PRO A 75 4.88 9.29 -12.96
C PRO A 75 5.86 9.73 -14.02
N PHE A 76 5.44 10.69 -14.81
CA PHE A 76 6.19 11.25 -15.92
C PHE A 76 7.33 12.16 -15.40
N ASP A 77 8.09 11.68 -14.42
CA ASP A 77 9.27 12.37 -13.91
C ASP A 77 10.47 12.04 -14.81
N GLU A 78 10.49 12.83 -15.88
CA GLU A 78 11.67 13.52 -16.38
C GLU A 78 12.60 12.74 -17.34
N LEU A 79 12.26 12.86 -18.63
CA LEU A 79 13.23 13.20 -19.67
C LEU A 79 14.25 14.22 -19.12
N LYS A 80 15.44 13.74 -18.76
CA LYS A 80 16.68 14.52 -18.75
C LYS A 80 17.76 13.74 -19.47
#